data_AF-A0AAJ5YXM2-F1
#
_entry.id   AF-A0AAJ5YXM2-F1
#
_cell.length_a   1.000
_cell.length_b   1.000
_cell.length_c   1.000
_cell.angle_alpha   90.00
_cell.angle_beta   90.00
_cell.angle_gamma   90.00
#
_symmetry.space_group_name_H-M   'P 1'
#
loop_
_entity.id
_entity.type
_entity.pdbx_description
1 polymer ?
#
loop_
_entity_poly.entity_id
_entity_poly.type
_entity_poly.pdbx_seq_one_letter_code
_entity_poly.pdbx_strand_id
1 'polypeptide(L)'
;MADELARVYKTDRERNRARKKRAGFEEFVATRQRFFDGEFDAAIIATPYEPYSVIHRLLPYLSGSANVVVFSPYLQPLVEAQARIRANPNFINVSITEPWLRRYQVLPARTHPDMTTSASGGYILHAIRILPDPDEEAQ
;
A
#
# COMPACT_ATOMS: atom_id res chain seq x y z
N MET A 1 15.55 28.00 -10.46
CA MET A 1 14.18 27.66 -10.93
C MET A 1 13.65 28.73 -11.88
N ALA A 2 13.49 29.99 -11.43
CA ALA A 2 13.19 31.12 -12.32
C ALA A 2 14.23 31.30 -13.45
N ASP A 3 15.49 31.02 -13.15
CA ASP A 3 16.63 31.17 -14.07
C ASP A 3 16.70 30.09 -15.18
N GLU A 4 16.17 28.87 -14.93
CA GLU A 4 16.00 27.84 -15.97
C GLU A 4 14.74 28.10 -16.82
N LEU A 5 13.73 28.79 -16.27
CA LEU A 5 12.51 29.18 -16.97
C LEU A 5 12.76 30.30 -18.00
N ALA A 6 13.69 31.22 -17.69
CA ALA A 6 14.11 32.33 -18.56
C ALA A 6 15.12 31.94 -19.67
N ARG A 7 15.62 30.69 -19.68
CA ARG A 7 16.56 30.22 -20.71
C ARG A 7 15.87 30.06 -22.06
N VAL A 8 16.21 30.95 -22.99
CA VAL A 8 15.83 30.85 -24.40
C VAL A 8 16.76 29.84 -25.09
N TYR A 9 16.22 28.68 -25.43
CA TYR A 9 16.96 27.64 -26.16
C TYR A 9 16.97 27.92 -27.65
N LYS A 10 18.17 28.04 -28.25
CA LYS A 10 18.33 28.36 -29.67
C LYS A 10 17.90 27.21 -30.58
N THR A 11 18.15 25.97 -30.19
CA THR A 11 17.92 24.78 -31.03
C THR A 11 16.62 24.05 -30.68
N ASP A 12 15.86 23.57 -31.67
CA ASP A 12 14.63 22.78 -31.42
C ASP A 12 14.92 21.48 -30.64
N ARG A 13 16.07 20.84 -30.88
CA ARG A 13 16.54 19.68 -30.10
C ARG A 13 16.74 20.00 -28.61
N GLU A 14 17.28 21.18 -28.29
CA GLU A 14 17.50 21.62 -26.90
C GLU A 14 16.17 21.99 -26.24
N ARG A 15 15.26 22.65 -26.97
CA ARG A 15 13.88 22.93 -26.53
C ARG A 15 13.13 21.65 -26.18
N ASN A 16 13.18 20.64 -27.05
CA ASN A 16 12.51 19.37 -26.83
C ASN A 16 13.08 18.61 -25.62
N ARG A 17 14.41 18.64 -25.43
CA ARG A 17 15.07 18.03 -24.26
C ARG A 17 14.69 18.75 -22.96
N ALA A 18 14.67 20.07 -22.96
CA ALA A 18 14.26 20.88 -21.81
C ALA A 18 12.78 20.68 -21.48
N ARG A 19 11.91 20.63 -22.49
CA ARG A 19 10.47 20.35 -22.30
C ARG A 19 10.22 18.98 -21.68
N LYS A 20 10.92 17.94 -22.14
CA LYS A 20 10.81 16.58 -21.55
C LYS A 20 11.31 16.54 -20.10
N LYS A 21 12.41 17.23 -19.79
CA LYS A 21 12.93 17.37 -18.43
C LYS A 21 11.95 18.11 -17.51
N ARG A 22 11.35 19.21 -17.99
CA ARG A 22 10.34 19.97 -17.25
C ARG A 22 9.07 19.15 -17.01
N ALA A 23 8.54 18.47 -18.02
CA ALA A 23 7.36 17.63 -17.90
C ALA A 23 7.57 16.52 -16.84
N GLY A 24 8.72 15.84 -16.85
CA GLY A 24 9.01 14.82 -15.83
C GLY A 24 9.16 15.39 -14.42
N PHE A 25 9.69 16.61 -14.29
CA PHE A 25 9.77 17.29 -13.00
C PHE A 25 8.39 17.75 -12.50
N GLU A 26 7.57 18.33 -13.37
CA GLU A 26 6.20 18.74 -13.05
C GLU A 26 5.35 17.53 -12.61
N GLU A 27 5.48 16.40 -13.32
CA GLU A 27 4.83 15.14 -12.95
C GLU A 27 5.28 14.63 -11.57
N PHE A 28 6.59 14.68 -11.29
CA PHE A 28 7.13 14.32 -9.98
C PHE A 28 6.58 15.23 -8.86
N VAL A 29 6.55 16.55 -9.09
CA VAL A 29 6.02 17.51 -8.11
C VAL A 29 4.52 17.30 -7.90
N ALA A 30 3.75 17.09 -8.96
CA ALA A 30 2.32 16.82 -8.88
C ALA A 30 2.02 15.51 -8.13
N THR A 31 2.80 14.45 -8.40
CA THR A 31 2.67 13.17 -7.68
C THR A 31 2.98 13.33 -6.19
N ARG A 32 4.04 14.08 -5.87
CA ARG A 32 4.42 14.40 -4.50
C ARG A 32 3.30 15.18 -3.79
N GLN A 33 2.72 16.18 -4.45
CA GLN A 33 1.60 16.95 -3.90
C GLN A 33 0.40 16.04 -3.61
N ARG A 34 -0.03 15.22 -4.58
CA ARG A 34 -1.13 14.24 -4.37
C ARG A 34 -0.89 13.32 -3.17
N PHE A 35 0.36 12.89 -2.96
CA PHE A 35 0.69 12.06 -1.78
C PHE A 35 0.51 12.83 -0.46
N PHE A 36 0.94 14.09 -0.41
CA PHE A 36 0.80 14.91 0.79
C PHE A 36 -0.62 15.45 1.02
N ASP A 37 -1.41 15.61 -0.05
CA ASP A 37 -2.82 15.96 0.03
C ASP A 37 -3.63 14.84 0.72
N GLY A 38 -3.17 13.58 0.59
CA GLY A 38 -3.70 12.44 1.34
C GLY A 38 -5.01 11.91 0.77
N GLU A 39 -5.98 11.63 1.64
CA GLU A 39 -7.31 11.10 1.30
C GLU A 39 -7.30 9.76 0.54
N PHE A 40 -6.31 8.90 0.81
CA PHE A 40 -6.25 7.59 0.17
C PHE A 40 -7.32 6.63 0.72
N ASP A 41 -8.12 6.04 -0.18
CA ASP A 41 -9.18 5.08 0.15
C ASP A 41 -8.67 3.72 0.64
N ALA A 42 -7.41 3.38 0.33
CA ALA A 42 -6.83 2.11 0.72
C ALA A 42 -5.30 2.14 0.74
N ALA A 43 -4.70 1.30 1.59
CA ALA A 43 -3.28 0.95 1.57
C ALA A 43 -3.09 -0.55 1.36
N ILE A 44 -2.27 -0.90 0.35
CA ILE A 44 -1.84 -2.28 0.09
C ILE A 44 -0.33 -2.34 0.32
N ILE A 45 0.10 -3.17 1.28
CA ILE A 45 1.50 -3.27 1.70
C ILE A 45 1.99 -4.69 1.48
N ALA A 46 3.01 -4.85 0.64
CA ALA A 46 3.65 -6.14 0.34
C ALA A 46 5.17 -5.97 0.38
N THR A 47 5.69 -5.64 1.57
CA THR A 47 7.11 -5.32 1.79
C THR A 47 7.74 -6.27 2.81
N PRO A 48 9.05 -6.54 2.74
CA PRO A 48 9.75 -7.37 3.72
C PRO A 48 10.03 -6.64 5.06
N TYR A 49 9.67 -5.36 5.16
CA TYR A 49 9.85 -4.55 6.37
C TYR A 49 8.82 -4.88 7.45
N GLU A 50 9.06 -4.39 8.67
CA GLU A 50 8.11 -4.51 9.77
C GLU A 50 6.80 -3.78 9.42
N PRO A 51 5.64 -4.50 9.38
CA PRO A 51 4.39 -3.94 8.85
C PRO A 51 3.88 -2.71 9.61
N TYR A 52 4.02 -2.72 10.93
CA TYR A 52 3.45 -1.69 11.78
C TYR A 52 4.07 -0.31 11.52
N SER A 53 5.39 -0.23 11.36
CA SER A 53 6.09 1.03 11.03
C SER A 53 5.60 1.63 9.71
N VAL A 54 5.34 0.79 8.70
CA VAL A 54 4.82 1.24 7.41
C VAL A 54 3.40 1.77 7.56
N ILE A 55 2.52 1.02 8.22
CA ILE A 55 1.14 1.44 8.48
C ILE A 55 1.11 2.76 9.26
N HIS A 56 1.88 2.87 10.34
CA HIS A 56 1.92 4.05 11.19
C HIS A 56 2.36 5.30 10.40
N ARG A 57 3.29 5.15 9.46
CA ARG A 57 3.76 6.26 8.62
C ARG A 57 2.78 6.65 7.52
N LEU A 58 1.94 5.73 7.07
CA LEU A 58 0.91 5.96 6.06
C LEU A 58 -0.42 6.47 6.66
N LEU A 59 -0.64 6.24 7.95
CA LEU A 59 -1.87 6.58 8.67
C LEU A 59 -2.37 8.02 8.45
N PRO A 60 -1.53 9.07 8.45
CA PRO A 60 -1.99 10.45 8.24
C PRO A 60 -2.56 10.72 6.84
N TYR A 61 -2.21 9.89 5.85
CA TYR A 61 -2.62 10.06 4.46
C TYR A 61 -3.86 9.22 4.10
N LEU A 62 -4.33 8.36 5.01
CA LEU A 62 -5.49 7.49 4.78
C LEU A 62 -6.79 8.18 5.18
N SER A 63 -7.80 8.07 4.33
CA SER A 63 -9.14 8.57 4.62
C SER A 63 -9.84 7.74 5.72
N GLY A 64 -10.88 8.30 6.31
CA GLY A 64 -11.78 7.55 7.18
C GLY A 64 -12.45 6.41 6.40
N SER A 65 -12.64 5.26 7.04
CA SER A 65 -13.14 4.03 6.41
C SER A 65 -12.21 3.41 5.36
N ALA A 66 -10.96 3.87 5.25
CA ALA A 66 -9.99 3.29 4.32
C ALA A 66 -9.59 1.85 4.71
N ASN A 67 -9.42 0.99 3.71
CA ASN A 67 -8.98 -0.39 3.93
C ASN A 67 -7.45 -0.48 3.97
N VAL A 68 -6.91 -1.14 4.99
CA VAL A 68 -5.48 -1.43 5.12
C VAL A 68 -5.26 -2.93 5.00
N VAL A 69 -4.53 -3.32 3.96
CA VAL A 69 -4.22 -4.72 3.66
C VAL A 69 -2.72 -4.90 3.64
N VAL A 70 -2.22 -5.87 4.42
CA VAL A 70 -0.81 -6.22 4.45
C VAL A 70 -0.63 -7.69 4.11
N PHE A 71 0.23 -7.95 3.13
CA PHE A 71 0.68 -9.29 2.80
C PHE A 71 2.05 -9.58 3.43
N SER A 72 2.21 -10.78 4.00
CA SER A 72 3.51 -11.31 4.40
C SER A 72 3.59 -12.81 4.12
N PRO A 73 4.75 -13.34 3.67
CA PRO A 73 4.94 -14.79 3.57
C PRO A 73 5.01 -15.47 4.95
N TYR A 74 5.20 -14.71 6.04
CA TYR A 74 5.34 -15.23 7.40
C TYR A 74 4.21 -14.73 8.31
N LEU A 75 3.71 -15.59 9.19
CA LEU A 75 2.65 -15.24 10.14
C LEU A 75 3.15 -14.32 11.26
N GLN A 76 4.35 -14.57 11.78
CA GLN A 76 4.88 -13.90 12.97
C GLN A 76 4.86 -12.36 12.88
N PRO A 77 5.31 -11.72 11.77
CA PRO A 77 5.27 -10.26 11.65
C PRO A 77 3.85 -9.69 11.62
N LEU A 78 2.88 -10.45 11.09
CA LEU A 78 1.48 -10.02 11.05
C LEU A 78 0.82 -10.16 12.42
N VAL A 79 1.16 -11.17 13.20
CA VAL A 79 0.65 -11.33 14.58
C VAL A 79 1.12 -10.19 15.46
N GLU A 80 2.41 -9.82 15.38
CA GLU A 80 2.95 -8.67 16.10
C GLU A 80 2.26 -7.37 15.66
N ALA A 81 2.12 -7.15 14.35
CA ALA A 81 1.43 -5.99 13.82
C ALA A 81 -0.05 -5.96 14.26
N GLN A 82 -0.76 -7.09 14.23
CA GLN A 82 -2.14 -7.21 14.68
C GLN A 82 -2.30 -6.81 16.15
N ALA A 83 -1.41 -7.27 17.02
CA ALA A 83 -1.44 -6.90 18.43
C ALA A 83 -1.30 -5.38 18.64
N ARG A 84 -0.37 -4.75 17.92
CA ARG A 84 -0.16 -3.30 17.98
C ARG A 84 -1.31 -2.49 17.36
N ILE A 85 -1.88 -2.97 16.25
CA ILE A 85 -3.02 -2.32 15.60
C ILE A 85 -4.28 -2.42 16.46
N ARG A 86 -4.53 -3.56 17.11
CA ARG A 86 -5.67 -3.73 18.02
C ARG A 86 -5.59 -2.81 19.24
N ALA A 87 -4.40 -2.43 19.68
CA ALA A 87 -4.20 -1.48 20.76
C ALA A 87 -4.43 -0.02 20.32
N ASN A 88 -4.53 0.25 19.02
CA ASN A 88 -4.67 1.59 18.47
C ASN A 88 -6.16 1.86 18.13
N PRO A 89 -6.80 2.90 18.69
CA PRO A 89 -8.23 3.19 18.46
C PRO A 89 -8.55 3.56 17.02
N ASN A 90 -7.53 3.90 16.23
CA ASN A 90 -7.63 4.29 14.84
C ASN A 90 -8.05 3.16 13.88
N PHE A 91 -8.20 1.91 14.36
CA PHE A 91 -8.48 0.75 13.54
C PHE A 91 -9.57 -0.16 14.12
N ILE A 92 -10.41 -0.72 13.25
CA ILE A 92 -11.33 -1.82 13.56
C ILE A 92 -11.18 -2.99 12.60
N ASN A 93 -11.91 -4.07 12.89
CA ASN A 93 -12.04 -5.25 12.05
C ASN A 93 -10.67 -5.81 11.63
N VAL A 94 -9.74 -5.85 12.61
CA VAL A 94 -8.38 -6.34 12.42
C VAL A 94 -8.42 -7.86 12.39
N SER A 95 -8.12 -8.47 11.25
CA SER A 95 -8.14 -9.92 11.06
C SER A 95 -6.92 -10.38 10.25
N ILE A 96 -6.40 -11.57 10.59
CA ILE A 96 -5.40 -12.26 9.77
C ILE A 96 -6.10 -13.43 9.09
N THR A 97 -5.85 -13.62 7.80
CA THR A 97 -6.43 -14.69 7.00
C THR A 97 -5.34 -15.34 6.16
N GLU A 98 -5.36 -16.67 6.09
CA GLU A 98 -4.50 -17.45 5.21
C GLU A 98 -5.33 -17.96 4.02
N PRO A 99 -5.01 -17.57 2.77
CA PRO A 99 -5.63 -18.15 1.60
C PRO A 99 -5.06 -19.55 1.31
N TRP A 100 -5.95 -20.52 1.13
CA TRP A 100 -5.60 -21.90 0.76
C TRP A 100 -6.06 -22.18 -0.68
N LEU A 101 -5.17 -22.75 -1.49
CA LEU A 101 -5.46 -23.12 -2.87
C LEU A 101 -5.09 -24.59 -3.10
N ARG A 102 -6.03 -25.38 -3.62
CA ARG A 102 -5.76 -26.75 -4.07
C ARG A 102 -6.22 -26.93 -5.50
N ARG A 103 -5.27 -27.22 -6.39
CA ARG A 103 -5.55 -27.54 -7.79
C ARG A 103 -5.95 -29.01 -7.93
N TYR A 104 -6.87 -29.26 -8.86
CA TYR A 104 -7.37 -30.59 -9.20
C TYR A 104 -7.10 -30.91 -10.66
N GLN A 105 -6.64 -32.13 -10.92
CA GLN A 105 -6.65 -32.72 -12.25
C GLN A 105 -8.05 -33.25 -12.53
N VAL A 106 -8.64 -32.87 -13.65
CA VAL A 106 -9.97 -33.34 -14.08
C VAL A 106 -9.85 -34.01 -15.44
N LEU A 107 -9.61 -35.31 -15.41
CA LEU A 107 -9.57 -36.20 -16.58
C LEU A 107 -10.49 -37.39 -16.33
N PRO A 108 -11.08 -38.01 -17.37
CA PRO A 108 -11.92 -39.20 -17.22
C PRO A 108 -11.22 -40.29 -16.40
N ALA A 109 -11.88 -40.76 -15.34
CA ALA A 109 -11.36 -41.75 -14.38
C ALA A 109 -10.01 -41.40 -13.69
N ARG A 110 -9.51 -40.16 -13.81
CA ARG A 110 -8.26 -39.69 -13.21
C ARG A 110 -8.43 -38.31 -12.55
N THR A 111 -9.51 -38.18 -11.78
CA THR A 111 -9.80 -36.95 -11.03
C THR A 111 -9.19 -37.03 -9.63
N HIS A 112 -8.17 -36.23 -9.36
CA HIS A 112 -7.50 -36.14 -8.06
C HIS A 112 -6.88 -34.75 -7.86
N PRO A 113 -6.64 -34.29 -6.62
CA PRO A 113 -5.83 -33.12 -6.35
C PRO A 113 -4.39 -33.32 -6.85
N ASP A 114 -3.70 -32.24 -7.22
CA ASP A 114 -2.26 -32.34 -7.51
C ASP A 114 -1.51 -32.90 -6.29
N MET A 115 -0.59 -33.84 -6.50
CA MET A 115 0.10 -34.54 -5.42
C MET A 115 1.18 -33.66 -4.76
N THR A 116 1.81 -32.78 -5.53
CA THR A 116 2.79 -31.78 -5.07
C THR A 116 2.20 -30.39 -5.19
N THR A 117 2.08 -29.67 -4.08
CA THR A 117 1.55 -28.31 -4.03
C THR A 117 2.38 -27.45 -3.06
N SER A 118 2.25 -26.13 -3.16
CA SER A 118 2.75 -25.22 -2.13
C SER A 118 2.01 -25.43 -0.82
N ALA A 119 2.74 -25.33 0.30
CA ALA A 119 2.19 -25.53 1.65
C ALA A 119 1.36 -24.32 2.12
N SER A 120 1.78 -23.10 1.78
CA SER A 120 1.06 -21.86 2.13
C SER A 120 1.22 -20.83 1.01
N GLY A 121 0.20 -19.99 0.84
CA GLY A 121 0.23 -18.82 -0.04
C GLY A 121 0.76 -17.55 0.65
N GLY A 122 1.14 -17.64 1.92
CA GLY A 122 1.39 -16.49 2.79
C GLY A 122 0.13 -16.07 3.54
N TYR A 123 0.20 -14.94 4.22
CA TYR A 123 -0.83 -14.47 5.14
C TYR A 123 -1.20 -13.03 4.79
N ILE A 124 -2.47 -12.69 5.04
CA ILE A 124 -3.03 -11.37 4.79
C ILE A 124 -3.58 -10.82 6.10
N LEU A 125 -3.09 -9.65 6.52
CA LEU A 125 -3.70 -8.85 7.56
C LEU A 125 -4.61 -7.81 6.92
N HIS A 126 -5.83 -7.72 7.41
CA HIS A 126 -6.83 -6.74 7.01
C HIS A 126 -7.24 -5.90 8.22
N ALA A 127 -7.42 -4.60 8.04
CA ALA A 127 -7.97 -3.67 9.01
C ALA A 127 -8.68 -2.51 8.31
N ILE A 128 -9.61 -1.85 9.01
CA ILE A 128 -10.32 -0.66 8.52
C ILE A 128 -9.90 0.53 9.38
N ARG A 129 -9.48 1.62 8.75
CA ARG A 129 -9.16 2.90 9.40
C ARG A 129 -10.44 3.61 9.82
N ILE A 130 -10.53 4.07 11.06
CA ILE A 130 -11.61 4.93 11.56
C ILE A 130 -11.02 6.25 12.03
N LEU A 131 -11.68 7.37 11.81
CA LEU A 131 -11.30 8.65 12.39
C LEU A 131 -11.77 8.70 13.86
N PRO A 132 -10.91 9.09 14.82
CA PRO A 132 -11.34 9.25 16.20
C PRO A 132 -12.43 10.31 16.30
N ASP A 133 -13.29 10.19 17.32
CA ASP A 133 -14.27 11.24 17.61
C ASP A 133 -13.52 12.51 18.02
N PRO A 134 -13.89 13.69 17.48
CA PRO A 134 -13.19 14.94 17.77
C PRO A 134 -13.24 15.33 19.25
N ASP A 135 -14.20 14.78 20.01
CA ASP A 135 -14.37 15.04 21.43
C ASP A 135 -13.37 14.25 22.31
N GLU A 136 -12.79 13.15 21.80
CA GLU A 136 -11.76 12.38 22.52
C GLU A 136 -10.37 13.02 22.44
N GLU A 137 -10.09 13.87 21.45
CA GLU A 137 -8.80 14.58 21.33
C GLU A 137 -8.69 15.79 22.29
N ALA A 138 -9.80 16.21 22.89
CA ALA A 138 -9.89 17.37 23.79
C ALA A 138 -9.83 17.04 25.29
N GLN A 139 -9.79 15.76 25.67
CA GLN A 139 -9.68 15.28 27.06
C GLN A 139 -8.27 14.76 27.37
#